data_AF-A0A1G9ZJV1-F1
#
_entry.id   AF-A0A1G9ZJV1-F1
#
_cell.length_a   1.000
_cell.length_b   1.000
_cell.length_c   1.000
_cell.angle_alpha   90.00
_cell.angle_beta   90.00
_cell.angle_gamma   90.00
#
_symmetry.space_group_name_H-M   'P 1'
#
loop_
_entity.id
_entity.type
_entity.pdbx_description
1 polymer ?
#
loop_
_entity_poly.entity_id
_entity_poly.type
_entity_poly.pdbx_seq_one_letter_code
_entity_poly.pdbx_strand_id
1 'polypeptide(L)'
;MKVEDQLIRGYLDRLHAAARALPEDRGRELIADVAEHLAVALGDPAVTTEADRRQVLDRLGEPEEIVRAALEEQPVTVFPPAQAPARMSPGVKTALITAVVVLAFLLLVLFLSSLLFAANVVETGPSQGSVVVPTPMKSPTG
;
A
#
# COMPACT_ATOMS: atom_id res chain seq x y z
N MET A 1 -18.47 11.98 19.37
CA MET A 1 -17.84 11.07 18.38
C MET A 1 -17.33 11.95 17.25
N LYS A 2 -16.03 11.93 16.93
CA LYS A 2 -15.48 12.84 15.91
C LYS A 2 -15.84 12.33 14.51
N VAL A 3 -15.93 13.22 13.52
CA VAL A 3 -16.33 12.87 12.14
C VAL A 3 -15.37 11.84 11.53
N GLU A 4 -14.08 12.01 11.79
CA GLU A 4 -12.99 11.09 11.49
C GLU A 4 -13.18 9.66 12.00
N ASP A 5 -13.72 9.48 13.22
CA ASP A 5 -13.99 8.15 13.76
C ASP A 5 -15.14 7.47 12.99
N GLN A 6 -16.07 8.26 12.45
CA GLN A 6 -17.20 7.76 11.65
C GLN A 6 -16.76 7.34 10.25
N LEU A 7 -15.78 8.04 9.66
CA LEU A 7 -15.20 7.70 8.37
C LEU A 7 -14.54 6.31 8.43
N ILE A 8 -13.69 6.09 9.43
CA ILE A 8 -12.99 4.81 9.65
C ILE A 8 -13.99 3.69 9.94
N ARG A 9 -14.97 3.95 10.82
CA ARG A 9 -16.00 2.96 11.14
C ARG A 9 -16.82 2.58 9.89
N GLY A 10 -17.25 3.55 9.10
CA GLY A 10 -17.99 3.30 7.88
C GLY A 10 -17.20 2.50 6.85
N TYR A 11 -15.89 2.71 6.78
CA TYR A 11 -15.00 1.88 5.96
C TYR A 11 -14.96 0.42 6.43
N LEU A 12 -14.73 0.19 7.72
CA LEU A 12 -14.68 -1.16 8.29
C LEU A 12 -16.03 -1.88 8.20
N ASP A 13 -17.14 -1.17 8.35
CA ASP A 13 -18.49 -1.73 8.18
C ASP A 13 -18.71 -2.23 6.73
N ARG A 14 -18.27 -1.46 5.73
CA ARG A 14 -18.31 -1.88 4.32
C ARG A 14 -17.40 -3.08 4.06
N LEU A 15 -16.19 -3.08 4.62
CA LEU A 15 -15.26 -4.20 4.51
C LEU A 15 -15.85 -5.48 5.11
N HIS A 16 -16.44 -5.39 6.30
CA HIS A 16 -17.14 -6.51 6.93
C HIS A 16 -18.30 -7.02 6.07
N ALA A 17 -19.07 -6.14 5.45
CA ALA A 17 -20.17 -6.53 4.59
C ALA A 17 -19.69 -7.27 3.34
N ALA A 18 -18.67 -6.73 2.66
CA ALA A 18 -18.07 -7.34 1.47
C ALA A 18 -17.41 -8.70 1.79
N ALA A 19 -16.67 -8.78 2.90
CA ALA A 19 -15.95 -9.98 3.31
C ALA A 19 -16.85 -11.20 3.58
N ARG A 20 -18.17 -11.02 3.70
CA ARG A 20 -19.13 -12.13 3.79
C ARG A 20 -19.14 -13.04 2.55
N ALA A 21 -18.59 -12.57 1.42
CA ALA A 21 -18.41 -13.38 0.22
C ALA A 21 -17.25 -14.40 0.36
N LEU A 22 -16.35 -14.20 1.32
CA LEU A 22 -15.23 -15.11 1.60
C LEU A 22 -15.63 -16.22 2.59
N PRO A 23 -14.89 -17.35 2.62
CA PRO A 23 -14.96 -18.29 3.74
C PRO A 23 -14.71 -17.57 5.08
N GLU A 24 -15.45 -17.95 6.12
CA GLU A 24 -15.50 -17.22 7.40
C GLU A 24 -14.11 -16.97 8.01
N ASP A 25 -13.26 -17.99 8.08
CA ASP A 25 -11.90 -17.86 8.63
C ASP A 25 -11.06 -16.85 7.86
N ARG A 26 -11.17 -16.85 6.52
CA ARG A 26 -10.41 -15.97 5.64
C ARG A 26 -10.94 -14.54 5.64
N GLY A 27 -12.27 -14.38 5.73
CA GLY A 27 -12.88 -13.06 5.92
C GLY A 27 -12.43 -12.43 7.24
N ARG A 28 -12.38 -13.21 8.33
CA ARG A 28 -11.88 -12.73 9.64
C ARG A 28 -10.41 -12.34 9.59
N GLU A 29 -9.57 -13.15 8.95
CA GLU A 29 -8.14 -12.86 8.76
C GLU A 29 -7.94 -11.56 7.97
N LEU A 30 -8.58 -11.43 6.81
CA LEU A 30 -8.49 -10.22 5.97
C LEU A 30 -8.91 -8.95 6.73
N ILE A 31 -10.02 -9.02 7.47
CA ILE A 31 -10.51 -7.90 8.28
C ILE A 31 -9.48 -7.53 9.36
N ALA A 32 -8.91 -8.52 10.05
CA ALA A 32 -7.93 -8.30 11.10
C ALA A 32 -6.67 -7.62 10.53
N ASP A 33 -6.15 -8.12 9.41
CA ASP A 33 -4.97 -7.57 8.74
C ASP A 33 -5.18 -6.11 8.30
N VAL A 34 -6.34 -5.81 7.68
CA VAL A 34 -6.66 -4.44 7.25
C VAL A 34 -6.86 -3.53 8.46
N ALA A 35 -7.52 -4.00 9.52
CA ALA A 35 -7.70 -3.21 10.73
C ALA A 35 -6.38 -2.91 11.44
N GLU A 36 -5.46 -3.88 11.50
CA GLU A 36 -4.11 -3.70 12.04
C GLU A 36 -3.32 -2.70 11.20
N HIS A 37 -3.31 -2.86 9.88
CA HIS A 37 -2.62 -1.93 8.98
C HIS A 37 -3.14 -0.51 9.11
N LEU A 38 -4.47 -0.36 9.21
CA LEU A 38 -5.11 0.93 9.41
C LEU A 38 -4.73 1.53 10.77
N ALA A 39 -4.68 0.73 11.84
CA ALA A 39 -4.24 1.19 13.15
C ALA A 39 -2.79 1.69 13.14
N VAL A 40 -1.89 1.00 12.44
CA VAL A 40 -0.50 1.43 12.27
C VAL A 40 -0.43 2.75 11.50
N ALA A 41 -1.14 2.86 10.36
CA ALA A 41 -1.13 4.06 9.53
C ALA A 41 -1.73 5.29 10.24
N LEU A 42 -2.81 5.09 11.00
CA LEU A 42 -3.46 6.15 11.78
C LEU A 42 -2.69 6.52 13.06
N GLY A 43 -1.79 5.65 13.52
CA GLY A 43 -0.91 5.91 14.66
C GLY A 43 0.29 6.79 14.32
N ASP A 44 0.52 7.09 13.03
CA ASP A 44 1.58 7.99 12.59
C ASP A 44 1.29 9.42 13.09
N PRO A 45 2.24 10.08 13.80
CA PRO A 45 2.06 11.46 14.26
C PRO A 45 1.87 12.48 13.13
N ALA A 46 2.18 12.14 11.87
CA ALA A 46 1.88 12.97 10.71
C ALA A 46 0.38 12.93 10.33
N VAL A 47 -0.37 11.90 10.73
CA VAL A 47 -1.78 11.72 10.38
C VAL A 47 -2.66 12.32 11.49
N THR A 48 -2.88 13.62 11.42
CA THR A 48 -3.57 14.37 12.49
C THR A 48 -4.94 14.89 12.08
N THR A 49 -5.14 15.12 10.79
CA THR A 49 -6.38 15.72 10.26
C THR A 49 -7.28 14.68 9.60
N GLU A 50 -8.55 15.04 9.46
CA GLU A 50 -9.52 14.28 8.66
C GLU A 50 -9.07 14.10 7.19
N ALA A 51 -8.37 15.08 6.62
CA ALA A 51 -7.85 14.99 5.26
C ALA A 51 -6.75 13.93 5.14
N ASP A 52 -5.84 13.88 6.11
CA ASP A 52 -4.77 12.88 6.16
C ASP A 52 -5.35 11.47 6.30
N ARG A 53 -6.37 11.31 7.16
CA ARG A 53 -7.05 10.01 7.35
C ARG A 53 -7.80 9.56 6.11
N ARG A 54 -8.45 10.47 5.39
CA ARG A 54 -9.05 10.18 4.09
C ARG A 54 -7.99 9.74 3.09
N GLN A 55 -6.83 10.41 3.06
CA GLN A 55 -5.72 10.01 2.20
C GLN A 55 -5.17 8.61 2.55
N VAL A 56 -5.17 8.21 3.84
CA VAL A 56 -4.84 6.84 4.24
C VAL A 56 -5.86 5.83 3.68
N LEU A 57 -7.16 6.11 3.79
CA LEU A 57 -8.20 5.23 3.24
C LEU A 57 -8.15 5.17 1.70
N ASP A 58 -7.93 6.30 1.03
CA ASP A 58 -7.82 6.37 -0.43
C ASP A 58 -6.67 5.50 -0.96
N ARG A 59 -5.59 5.34 -0.17
CA ARG A 59 -4.46 4.46 -0.49
C ARG A 59 -4.79 2.98 -0.30
N LEU A 60 -5.65 2.63 0.65
CA LEU A 60 -6.16 1.27 0.81
C LEU A 60 -7.08 0.86 -0.35
N GLY A 61 -7.82 1.83 -0.91
CA GLY A 61 -8.78 1.62 -1.98
C GLY A 61 -10.16 1.22 -1.46
N GLU A 62 -11.03 0.74 -2.35
CA GLU A 62 -12.38 0.36 -1.96
C GLU A 62 -12.41 -1.02 -1.28
N PRO A 63 -13.16 -1.18 -0.17
CA PRO A 63 -13.27 -2.45 0.55
C PRO A 63 -13.67 -3.65 -0.33
N GLU A 64 -14.55 -3.42 -1.30
CA GLU A 64 -15.05 -4.42 -2.24
C GLU A 64 -13.94 -4.93 -3.17
N GLU A 65 -13.02 -4.06 -3.59
CA GLU A 65 -11.90 -4.41 -4.45
C GLU A 65 -10.86 -5.26 -3.70
N ILE A 66 -10.61 -4.92 -2.43
CA ILE A 66 -9.72 -5.70 -1.54
C ILE A 66 -10.27 -7.12 -1.38
N VAL A 67 -11.57 -7.26 -1.11
CA VAL A 67 -12.22 -8.57 -0.97
C VAL A 67 -12.21 -9.33 -2.29
N ARG A 68 -12.43 -8.66 -3.43
CA ARG A 68 -12.38 -9.30 -4.75
C ARG A 68 -10.99 -9.87 -5.03
N ALA A 69 -9.93 -9.10 -4.76
CA ALA A 69 -8.55 -9.59 -4.89
C ALA A 69 -8.32 -10.82 -4.01
N ALA A 70 -8.79 -10.79 -2.75
CA ALA A 70 -8.67 -11.94 -1.84
C ALA A 70 -9.47 -13.18 -2.28
N LEU A 71 -10.58 -12.99 -3.01
CA LEU A 71 -11.34 -14.07 -3.64
C LEU A 71 -10.58 -14.69 -4.82
N GLU A 72 -9.96 -13.86 -5.66
CA GLU A 72 -9.18 -14.30 -6.83
C GLU A 72 -7.88 -15.03 -6.44
N GLU A 73 -7.29 -14.67 -5.30
CA GLU A 73 -6.15 -15.37 -4.70
C GLU A 73 -6.47 -16.78 -4.18
N GLN A 74 -7.70 -17.27 -4.32
CA GLN A 74 -8.01 -18.66 -4.01
C GLN A 74 -7.22 -19.58 -4.95
N PRO A 75 -6.28 -20.39 -4.43
CA PRO A 75 -5.71 -21.44 -5.24
C PRO A 75 -6.85 -22.40 -5.56
N VAL A 76 -7.23 -22.47 -6.84
CA VAL A 76 -8.10 -23.51 -7.35
C VAL A 76 -7.46 -24.83 -6.93
N THR A 77 -8.02 -25.48 -5.92
CA THR A 77 -7.53 -26.77 -5.48
C THR A 77 -7.95 -27.76 -6.55
N VAL A 78 -7.12 -27.87 -7.59
CA VAL A 78 -7.23 -28.93 -8.58
C VAL A 78 -6.93 -30.21 -7.82
N PHE A 79 -7.96 -30.91 -7.36
CA PHE A 79 -7.80 -32.22 -6.73
C PHE A 79 -7.18 -33.16 -7.79
N PRO A 80 -5.93 -33.62 -7.63
CA PRO A 80 -5.45 -34.73 -8.42
C PRO A 80 -6.24 -35.97 -8.01
N PRO A 81 -6.57 -36.91 -8.93
CA PRO A 81 -7.18 -38.17 -8.54
C PRO A 81 -6.30 -38.85 -7.49
N ALA A 82 -6.94 -39.29 -6.41
CA ALA A 82 -6.33 -39.72 -5.15
C ALA A 82 -5.06 -40.58 -5.34
N GLN A 83 -3.91 -40.02 -4.99
CA GLN A 83 -2.69 -40.78 -4.73
C GLN A 83 -2.34 -40.67 -3.24
N ALA A 84 -1.96 -41.81 -2.67
CA ALA A 84 -1.78 -42.15 -1.26
C ALA A 84 -0.98 -41.12 -0.40
N PRO A 85 -1.12 -41.15 0.95
CA PRO A 85 -0.73 -40.03 1.80
C PRO A 85 0.79 -39.94 1.94
N ALA A 86 1.41 -39.02 1.21
CA ALA A 86 2.71 -38.49 1.57
C ALA A 86 2.54 -37.63 2.83
N ARG A 87 3.11 -38.06 3.96
CA ARG A 87 3.26 -37.24 5.17
C ARG A 87 4.13 -36.02 4.84
N MET A 88 3.51 -34.95 4.35
CA MET A 88 4.17 -33.68 4.11
C MET A 88 4.27 -32.91 5.43
N SER A 89 5.49 -32.53 5.78
CA SER A 89 5.82 -31.80 7.00
C SER A 89 5.09 -30.44 7.04
N PRO A 90 4.49 -30.06 8.19
CA PRO A 90 3.73 -28.81 8.33
C PRO A 90 4.54 -27.51 8.12
N GLY A 91 5.86 -27.59 7.98
CA GLY A 91 6.75 -26.42 8.03
C GLY A 91 6.90 -25.62 6.73
N VAL A 92 6.47 -26.16 5.58
CA VAL A 92 6.73 -25.51 4.28
C VAL A 92 5.67 -24.45 3.93
N LYS A 93 4.41 -24.67 4.33
CA LYS A 93 3.31 -23.76 4.01
C LYS A 93 3.39 -22.44 4.79
N THR A 94 3.80 -22.50 6.06
CA THR A 94 3.99 -21.32 6.89
C THR A 94 5.14 -20.47 6.36
N ALA A 95 6.29 -21.08 6.05
CA ALA A 95 7.46 -20.37 5.52
C ALA A 95 7.18 -19.62 4.21
N LEU A 96 6.34 -20.16 3.33
CA LEU A 96 6.01 -19.52 2.06
C LEU A 96 5.11 -18.29 2.26
N ILE A 97 4.10 -18.39 3.13
CA ILE A 97 3.21 -17.26 3.45
C ILE A 97 3.99 -16.13 4.11
N THR A 98 4.85 -16.46 5.08
CA THR A 98 5.68 -15.43 5.74
C THR A 98 6.62 -14.75 4.74
N ALA A 99 7.20 -15.50 3.80
CA ALA A 99 8.07 -14.95 2.77
C ALA A 99 7.33 -13.98 1.82
N VAL A 100 6.09 -14.29 1.44
CA VAL A 100 5.27 -13.43 0.57
C VAL A 100 4.87 -12.15 1.29
N VAL A 101 4.43 -12.24 2.55
CA VAL A 101 4.05 -11.06 3.36
C VAL A 101 5.25 -10.14 3.58
N VAL A 102 6.41 -10.71 3.94
CA VAL A 102 7.64 -9.92 4.13
C VAL A 102 8.05 -9.25 2.82
N LEU A 103 7.96 -9.95 1.69
CA LEU A 103 8.30 -9.39 0.38
C LEU A 103 7.35 -8.26 -0.02
N ALA A 104 6.04 -8.43 0.17
CA ALA A 104 5.03 -7.41 -0.11
C ALA A 104 5.23 -6.16 0.77
N PHE A 105 5.50 -6.36 2.07
CA PHE A 105 5.81 -5.28 2.99
C PHE A 105 7.07 -4.51 2.58
N LEU A 106 8.13 -5.24 2.17
CA LEU A 106 9.39 -4.64 1.75
C LEU A 106 9.22 -3.83 0.45
N LEU A 107 8.44 -4.32 -0.51
CA LEU A 107 8.10 -3.57 -1.72
C LEU A 107 7.25 -2.33 -1.41
N LEU A 108 6.30 -2.42 -0.49
CA LEU A 108 5.47 -1.30 -0.07
C LEU A 108 6.30 -0.17 0.55
N VAL A 109 7.25 -0.51 1.43
CA VAL A 109 8.16 0.47 2.07
C VAL A 109 9.06 1.16 1.03
N LEU A 110 9.58 0.40 0.06
CA LEU A 110 10.38 0.97 -1.04
C LEU A 110 9.55 1.90 -1.92
N PHE A 111 8.31 1.52 -2.21
CA PHE A 111 7.40 2.34 -3.00
C PHE A 111 7.04 3.65 -2.29
N LEU A 112 6.66 3.59 -1.00
CA LEU A 112 6.38 4.79 -0.20
C LEU A 112 7.59 5.72 -0.13
N SER A 113 8.79 5.15 0.05
CA SER A 113 10.05 5.91 0.08
C SER A 113 10.33 6.59 -1.26
N SER A 114 10.03 5.92 -2.38
CA SER A 114 10.16 6.48 -3.73
C SER A 114 9.18 7.62 -3.99
N LEU A 115 7.93 7.51 -3.52
CA LEU A 115 6.94 8.58 -3.62
C LEU A 115 7.31 9.79 -2.76
N LEU A 116 7.80 9.56 -1.54
CA LEU A 116 8.30 10.64 -0.68
C LEU A 116 9.49 11.36 -1.34
N PHE A 117 10.40 10.61 -1.96
CA PHE A 117 11.54 11.19 -2.68
C PHE A 117 11.09 12.00 -3.91
N ALA A 118 10.16 11.49 -4.70
CA ALA A 118 9.61 12.20 -5.86
C ALA A 118 8.86 13.49 -5.46
N ALA A 119 8.16 13.47 -4.32
CA ALA A 119 7.51 14.66 -3.76
C ALA A 119 8.52 15.73 -3.30
N ASN A 120 9.70 15.33 -2.81
CA ASN A 120 10.76 16.27 -2.37
C ASN A 120 11.68 16.74 -3.53
N VAL A 121 11.77 16.02 -4.65
CA VAL A 121 12.68 16.38 -5.78
C VAL A 121 12.14 17.53 -6.65
N VAL A 122 10.83 17.78 -6.60
CA VAL A 122 10.14 18.83 -7.37
C VAL A 122 10.45 20.26 -6.90
N GLU A 123 11.27 20.42 -5.84
CA GLU A 123 11.80 21.71 -5.38
C GLU A 123 13.22 22.03 -5.89
N THR A 124 13.79 21.22 -6.79
CA THR A 124 14.94 21.67 -7.60
C THR A 124 14.45 22.36 -8.86
N GLY A 125 13.87 23.55 -8.68
CA GLY A 125 13.62 24.46 -9.78
C GLY A 125 14.91 24.68 -10.59
N PRO A 126 14.85 24.80 -11.92
CA PRO A 126 16.02 24.92 -12.76
C PRO A 126 16.77 26.21 -12.39
N SER A 127 17.85 26.08 -11.63
CA SER A 127 18.82 27.15 -11.43
C SER A 127 19.35 27.53 -12.80
N GLN A 128 18.88 28.69 -13.25
CA GLN A 128 19.13 29.25 -14.56
C GLN A 128 20.63 29.30 -14.83
N GLY A 129 21.07 28.45 -15.76
CA GLY A 129 22.29 28.69 -16.51
C GLY A 129 22.08 29.83 -17.51
N SER A 130 21.89 31.06 -17.02
CA SER A 130 22.05 32.27 -17.81
C SER A 130 23.36 32.94 -17.38
N VAL A 131 24.46 32.28 -17.70
CA VAL A 131 25.78 32.92 -17.67
C VAL A 131 25.92 33.71 -18.97
N VAL A 132 25.54 34.99 -18.87
CA VAL A 132 26.11 36.16 -19.54
C VAL A 132 26.94 35.88 -20.80
N VAL A 133 26.38 36.27 -21.96
CA VAL A 133 27.13 36.48 -23.20
C VAL A 133 28.19 37.57 -22.96
N PRO A 134 29.50 37.31 -23.09
CA PRO A 134 30.47 38.39 -23.09
C PRO A 134 30.38 39.14 -24.43
N THR A 135 29.94 40.39 -24.37
CA THR A 135 30.03 41.34 -25.48
C THR A 135 31.51 41.57 -25.80
N PRO A 136 32.01 41.29 -27.02
CA PRO A 136 33.36 41.70 -27.37
C PRO A 136 33.41 43.23 -27.53
N MET A 137 34.13 43.91 -26.63
CA MET A 137 34.53 45.30 -26.82
C MET A 137 35.42 45.38 -28.07
N LYS A 138 34.93 46.08 -29.10
CA LYS A 138 35.78 46.56 -30.20
C LYS A 138 36.44 47.85 -29.71
N SER A 139 37.69 47.75 -29.27
CA SER A 139 38.53 48.91 -28.97
C SER A 139 38.86 49.67 -30.27
N PRO A 140 38.85 51.01 -30.26
CA PRO A 140 39.24 51.83 -31.41
C PRO A 140 40.75 51.72 -31.66
N THR A 141 41.13 51.63 -32.93
CA THR A 141 42.51 51.78 -33.41
C THR A 141 42.49 52.89 -34.46
N GLY A 142 43.27 53.95 -34.26
CA GLY A 142 43.55 55.00 -35.25
C GLY A 142 42.64 56.21 -35.16
#